data_AF-A0A3M7QV65-F1
#
_entry.id   AF-A0A3M7QV65-F1
#
_cell.length_a   1.000
_cell.length_b   1.000
_cell.length_c   1.000
_cell.angle_alpha   90.00
_cell.angle_beta   90.00
_cell.angle_gamma   90.00
#
_symmetry.space_group_name_H-M   'P 1'
#
loop_
_entity.id
_entity.type
_entity.pdbx_description
1 polymer ?
#
loop_
_entity_poly.entity_id
_entity_poly.type
_entity_poly.pdbx_seq_one_letter_code
_entity_poly.pdbx_strand_id
1 'polypeptide(L)'
;DIYEPPRYMSVSQACSQMIDIIREAGKYESIDGDENQTELDIKKLVESKVITEDTLAVGLARVGRGDQALRVDTVTNLSDCDLGEPLHSLVIAGKLHPLEVDFLRLFYNGDNFDNLVNQHNDFYSKK
;
A
#
# COMPACT_ATOMS: atom_id res chain seq x y z
N ASP A 1 37.65 9.32 -9.82
CA ASP A 1 36.19 9.17 -9.66
C ASP A 1 35.90 8.13 -8.59
N ILE A 2 35.13 8.51 -7.57
CA ILE A 2 34.66 7.59 -6.54
C ILE A 2 33.38 6.96 -7.09
N TYR A 3 33.39 5.64 -7.28
CA TYR A 3 32.21 4.89 -7.68
C TYR A 3 31.31 4.66 -6.46
N GLU A 4 30.04 5.09 -6.53
CA GLU A 4 29.01 4.67 -5.59
C GLU A 4 28.09 3.64 -6.29
N PRO A 5 27.83 2.47 -5.67
CA PRO A 5 26.95 1.48 -6.26
C PRO A 5 25.50 1.99 -6.31
N PRO A 6 24.71 1.55 -7.32
CA PRO A 6 23.31 1.93 -7.43
C PRO A 6 22.50 1.38 -6.24
N ARG A 7 21.55 2.18 -5.74
CA ARG A 7 20.62 1.81 -4.67
C ARG A 7 19.21 1.78 -5.25
N TYR A 8 18.54 0.64 -5.09
CA TYR A 8 17.16 0.46 -5.51
C TYR A 8 16.25 0.33 -4.29
N MET A 9 15.07 0.94 -4.36
CA MET A 9 14.08 0.84 -3.29
C MET A 9 13.31 -0.48 -3.43
N SER A 10 13.12 -1.18 -2.30
CA SER A 10 12.30 -2.38 -2.24
C SER A 10 10.84 -2.08 -1.93
N VAL A 11 9.92 -3.01 -2.25
CA VAL A 11 8.51 -2.93 -1.83
C VAL A 11 8.38 -2.83 -0.32
N SER A 12 9.14 -3.64 0.43
CA SER A 12 9.19 -3.59 1.89
C SER A 12 9.49 -2.18 2.39
N GLN A 13 10.58 -1.57 1.92
CA GLN A 13 10.95 -0.19 2.29
C GLN A 13 9.87 0.83 1.92
N ALA A 14 9.29 0.72 0.72
CA ALA A 14 8.23 1.62 0.29
C ALA A 14 6.99 1.52 1.21
N CYS A 15 6.59 0.30 1.57
CA CYS A 15 5.45 0.06 2.46
C CYS A 15 5.74 0.55 3.89
N SER A 16 6.93 0.31 4.44
CA SER A 16 7.33 0.85 5.74
C SER A 16 7.24 2.38 5.77
N GLN A 17 7.74 3.06 4.73
CA GLN A 17 7.66 4.52 4.63
C GLN A 17 6.20 5.01 4.55
N MET A 18 5.34 4.30 3.81
CA MET A 18 3.91 4.64 3.76
C MET A 18 3.27 4.50 5.14
N ILE A 19 3.56 3.43 5.88
CA ILE A 19 3.04 3.20 7.24
C ILE A 19 3.48 4.33 8.18
N ASP A 20 4.74 4.74 8.13
CA ASP A 20 5.24 5.85 8.95
C ASP A 20 4.50 7.15 8.64
N ILE A 21 4.25 7.44 7.35
CA ILE A 21 3.48 8.62 6.92
C ILE A 21 2.03 8.52 7.40
N ILE A 22 1.39 7.35 7.29
CA ILE A 22 0.00 7.12 7.74
C ILE A 22 -0.12 7.35 9.25
N ARG A 23 0.84 6.85 10.03
CA ARG A 23 0.88 7.03 11.49
C ARG A 23 1.14 8.47 11.89
N GLU A 24 2.02 9.17 11.19
CA GLU A 24 2.27 10.59 11.43
C GLU A 24 1.03 11.43 11.11
N ALA A 25 0.37 11.14 9.97
CA ALA A 25 -0.86 11.81 9.58
C ALA A 25 -1.97 11.60 10.63
N GLY A 26 -2.11 10.40 11.19
CA GLY A 26 -3.08 10.10 12.24
C GLY A 26 -2.94 10.93 13.52
N LYS A 27 -1.75 11.48 13.82
CA LYS A 27 -1.56 12.35 15.00
C LYS A 27 -2.32 13.68 14.87
N TYR A 28 -2.50 14.17 13.64
CA TYR A 28 -3.22 15.42 13.38
C TYR A 28 -4.75 15.28 13.52
N GLU A 29 -5.28 14.06 13.53
CA GLU A 29 -6.72 13.81 13.79
C GLU A 29 -7.12 14.09 15.25
N SER A 30 -6.15 14.09 16.18
CA SER A 30 -6.40 14.21 17.64
C SER A 30 -6.36 15.66 18.16
N ILE A 31 -6.28 16.65 17.28
CA ILE A 31 -6.24 18.07 17.67
C ILE A 31 -7.67 18.57 17.88
N ASP A 32 -8.16 18.49 19.11
CA ASP A 32 -9.45 19.04 19.57
C ASP A 32 -9.33 20.54 19.98
N GLY A 33 -8.58 21.33 19.19
CA GLY A 33 -8.29 22.75 19.47
C GLY A 33 -8.99 23.72 18.54
N ASP A 34 -9.31 24.92 19.05
CA ASP A 34 -9.95 26.07 18.38
C ASP A 34 -9.35 26.33 16.98
N GLU A 35 -10.11 25.97 15.93
CA GLU A 35 -9.59 25.75 14.58
C GLU A 35 -9.37 27.06 13.81
N ASN A 36 -8.14 27.31 13.36
CA ASN A 36 -7.90 28.28 12.27
C ASN A 36 -8.19 27.62 10.91
N GLN A 37 -8.67 28.40 9.93
CA GLN A 37 -9.10 27.92 8.61
C GLN A 37 -8.07 27.01 7.90
N THR A 38 -6.77 27.22 8.12
CA THR A 38 -5.67 26.43 7.54
C THR A 38 -5.55 25.03 8.16
N GLU A 39 -5.85 24.87 9.45
CA GLU A 39 -5.80 23.55 10.13
C GLU A 39 -6.96 22.65 9.68
N LEU A 40 -8.12 23.24 9.39
CA LEU A 40 -9.29 22.51 8.87
C LEU A 40 -9.02 21.88 7.49
N ASP A 41 -8.29 22.58 6.62
CA ASP A 41 -7.97 22.08 5.28
C ASP A 41 -6.93 20.93 5.34
N ILE A 42 -5.96 21.03 6.25
CA ILE A 42 -5.00 19.94 6.52
C ILE A 42 -5.73 18.73 7.11
N LYS A 43 -6.63 18.94 8.08
CA LYS A 43 -7.44 17.89 8.71
C LYS A 43 -8.30 17.15 7.69
N LYS A 44 -8.99 17.87 6.78
CA LYS A 44 -9.76 17.24 5.68
C LYS A 44 -8.90 16.45 4.70
N LEU A 45 -7.70 16.93 4.39
CA LEU A 45 -6.78 16.23 3.50
C LEU A 45 -6.32 14.91 4.14
N VAL A 46 -6.02 14.94 5.45
CA VAL A 46 -5.63 13.79 6.27
C VAL A 46 -6.79 12.80 6.48
N GLU A 47 -7.99 13.29 6.80
CA GLU A 47 -9.21 12.49 7.01
C GLU A 47 -9.64 11.74 5.75
N SER A 48 -9.27 12.24 4.55
CA SER A 48 -9.65 11.61 3.29
C SER A 48 -9.07 10.19 3.11
N LYS A 49 -8.12 9.76 3.98
CA LYS A 49 -7.54 8.41 4.12
C LYS A 49 -7.62 7.60 2.83
N VAL A 50 -6.91 8.06 1.80
CA VAL A 50 -6.88 7.38 0.49
C VAL A 50 -6.15 6.05 0.59
N ILE A 51 -5.19 5.95 1.50
CA ILE A 51 -4.37 4.76 1.78
C ILE A 51 -4.34 4.56 3.30
N THR A 52 -4.46 3.31 3.73
CA THR A 52 -4.41 2.85 5.13
C THR A 52 -3.47 1.66 5.24
N GLU A 53 -3.14 1.25 6.46
CA GLU A 53 -2.33 0.05 6.74
C GLU A 53 -2.94 -1.22 6.12
N ASP A 54 -4.28 -1.30 6.05
CA ASP A 54 -5.03 -2.43 5.49
C ASP A 54 -5.31 -2.30 3.98
N THR A 55 -4.83 -1.25 3.32
CA THR A 55 -5.06 -1.07 1.88
C THR A 55 -4.43 -2.21 1.08
N LEU A 56 -5.22 -2.81 0.18
CA LEU A 56 -4.76 -3.88 -0.68
C LEU A 56 -3.76 -3.36 -1.72
N ALA A 57 -2.62 -4.03 -1.83
CA ALA A 57 -1.55 -3.68 -2.75
C ALA A 57 -0.88 -4.93 -3.35
N VAL A 58 -0.11 -4.70 -4.42
CA VAL A 58 0.62 -5.74 -5.13
C VAL A 58 2.09 -5.35 -5.21
N GLY A 59 2.94 -6.13 -4.54
CA GLY A 59 4.38 -6.09 -4.69
C GLY A 59 4.83 -6.89 -5.90
N LEU A 60 5.70 -6.30 -6.71
CA LEU A 60 6.22 -6.86 -7.95
C LEU A 60 7.74 -6.82 -7.93
N ALA A 61 8.39 -7.85 -8.46
CA ALA A 61 9.81 -7.81 -8.77
C ALA A 61 10.12 -8.48 -10.10
N ARG A 62 11.03 -7.86 -10.87
CA ARG A 62 11.63 -8.43 -12.09
C ARG A 62 10.59 -8.91 -13.12
N VAL A 63 9.48 -8.18 -13.26
CA VAL A 63 8.36 -8.51 -14.17
C VAL A 63 8.88 -8.81 -15.58
N GLY A 64 8.48 -9.95 -16.14
CA GLY A 64 8.91 -10.42 -17.46
C GLY A 64 10.20 -11.24 -17.48
N ARG A 65 10.86 -11.45 -16.33
CA ARG A 65 11.96 -12.42 -16.18
C ARG A 65 11.48 -13.77 -15.64
N GLY A 66 12.28 -14.81 -15.83
CA GLY A 66 11.97 -16.16 -15.34
C GLY A 66 11.95 -16.28 -13.82
N ASP A 67 12.60 -15.34 -13.12
CA ASP A 67 12.66 -15.21 -11.67
C ASP A 67 11.74 -14.08 -11.16
N GLN A 68 10.70 -13.70 -11.91
CA GLN A 68 9.72 -12.70 -11.46
C GLN A 68 9.06 -13.13 -10.14
N ALA A 69 8.74 -12.14 -9.29
CA ALA A 69 7.99 -12.37 -8.07
C ALA A 69 6.79 -11.41 -8.00
N LEU A 70 5.67 -11.92 -7.49
CA LEU A 70 4.43 -11.19 -7.32
C LEU A 70 3.83 -11.56 -5.97
N ARG A 71 3.44 -10.57 -5.17
CA ARG A 71 2.83 -10.77 -3.86
C ARG A 71 1.67 -9.82 -3.69
N VAL A 72 0.49 -10.36 -3.44
CA VAL A 72 -0.71 -9.58 -3.12
C VAL A 72 -0.90 -9.61 -1.62
N ASP A 73 -0.98 -8.45 -0.97
CA ASP A 73 -1.32 -8.35 0.46
C ASP A 73 -1.67 -6.91 0.86
N THR A 74 -1.95 -6.70 2.15
CA THR A 74 -2.07 -5.35 2.73
C THR A 74 -0.72 -4.62 2.73
N VAL A 75 -0.74 -3.29 2.79
CA VAL A 75 0.48 -2.47 2.92
C VAL A 75 1.31 -2.93 4.13
N THR A 76 0.67 -3.23 5.26
CA THR A 76 1.35 -3.76 6.46
C THR A 76 2.05 -5.07 6.19
N ASN A 77 1.40 -6.04 5.57
CA ASN A 77 2.04 -7.34 5.30
C ASN A 77 3.12 -7.24 4.22
N LEU A 78 3.01 -6.28 3.30
CA LEU A 78 4.05 -6.00 2.31
C LEU A 78 5.27 -5.28 2.89
N SER A 79 5.19 -4.64 4.06
CA SER A 79 6.37 -4.06 4.70
C SER A 79 7.38 -5.11 5.15
N ASP A 80 6.95 -6.35 5.36
CA ASP A 80 7.79 -7.47 5.76
C ASP A 80 8.02 -8.49 4.63
N CYS A 81 7.66 -8.15 3.38
CA CYS A 81 7.81 -9.07 2.25
C CYS A 81 9.25 -9.11 1.71
N ASP A 82 9.69 -10.31 1.30
CA ASP A 82 10.91 -10.51 0.52
C ASP A 82 10.53 -10.90 -0.91
N LEU A 83 10.85 -10.02 -1.87
CA LEU A 83 10.68 -10.28 -3.30
C LEU A 83 12.01 -10.56 -4.00
N GLY A 84 13.12 -10.61 -3.26
CA GLY A 84 14.48 -10.82 -3.76
C GLY A 84 15.12 -9.57 -4.34
N GLU A 85 15.90 -9.76 -5.41
CA GLU A 85 16.73 -8.72 -6.02
C GLU A 85 15.92 -7.67 -6.82
N PRO A 86 16.39 -6.43 -6.94
CA PRO A 86 15.74 -5.40 -7.76
C PRO A 86 15.58 -5.82 -9.25
N LEU A 87 14.69 -5.21 -10.03
CA LEU A 87 13.87 -4.02 -9.73
C LEU A 87 12.51 -4.38 -9.13
N HIS A 88 12.08 -3.57 -8.17
CA HIS A 88 10.80 -3.71 -7.49
C HIS A 88 9.79 -2.67 -7.98
N SER A 89 8.50 -2.99 -7.89
CA SER A 89 7.39 -2.06 -8.14
C SER A 89 6.24 -2.36 -7.20
N LEU A 90 5.48 -1.34 -6.82
CA LEU A 90 4.34 -1.44 -5.93
C LEU A 90 3.11 -0.86 -6.65
N VAL A 91 2.01 -1.61 -6.64
CA VAL A 91 0.72 -1.18 -7.18
C VAL A 91 -0.27 -1.09 -6.03
N ILE A 92 -0.87 0.09 -5.82
CA ILE A 92 -1.98 0.27 -4.88
C ILE A 92 -3.27 -0.04 -5.63
N ALA A 93 -4.04 -1.01 -5.14
CA ALA A 93 -5.26 -1.42 -5.82
C ALA A 93 -6.35 -0.35 -5.64
N GLY A 94 -7.01 0.02 -6.74
CA GLY A 94 -8.29 0.73 -6.70
C GLY A 94 -9.46 -0.25 -6.56
N LYS A 95 -10.65 0.15 -7.00
CA LYS A 95 -11.78 -0.78 -7.13
C LYS A 95 -11.43 -1.89 -8.11
N LEU A 96 -11.56 -3.15 -7.66
CA LEU A 96 -11.21 -4.32 -8.46
C LEU A 96 -12.40 -4.88 -9.24
N HIS A 97 -12.18 -5.21 -10.50
CA HIS A 97 -13.11 -5.99 -11.32
C HIS A 97 -13.01 -7.48 -10.98
N PRO A 98 -14.09 -8.30 -11.08
CA PRO A 98 -14.04 -9.73 -10.75
C PRO A 98 -12.88 -10.52 -11.37
N LEU A 99 -12.54 -10.24 -12.64
CA LEU A 99 -11.41 -10.89 -13.31
C LEU A 99 -10.05 -10.51 -12.70
N GLU A 100 -9.90 -9.30 -12.19
CA GLU A 100 -8.67 -8.89 -11.49
C GLU A 100 -8.57 -9.62 -10.15
N VAL A 101 -9.70 -9.78 -9.44
CA VAL A 101 -9.77 -10.55 -8.19
C VAL A 101 -9.34 -12.00 -8.43
N ASP A 102 -9.87 -12.64 -9.47
CA ASP A 102 -9.50 -14.02 -9.84
C ASP A 102 -8.00 -14.15 -10.13
N PHE A 103 -7.41 -13.17 -10.80
CA PHE A 103 -5.98 -13.15 -11.08
C PHE A 103 -5.14 -12.95 -9.81
N LEU A 104 -5.49 -11.95 -8.99
CA LEU A 104 -4.75 -11.62 -7.77
C LEU A 104 -4.81 -12.75 -6.73
N ARG A 105 -5.89 -13.53 -6.71
CA ARG A 105 -6.05 -14.70 -5.84
C ARG A 105 -4.91 -15.71 -6.00
N LEU A 106 -4.35 -15.84 -7.20
CA LEU A 106 -3.25 -16.77 -7.50
C LEU A 106 -1.95 -16.41 -6.75
N PHE A 107 -1.83 -15.18 -6.25
CA PHE A 107 -0.61 -14.64 -5.65
C PHE A 107 -0.83 -14.13 -4.21
N TYR A 108 -1.97 -14.49 -3.61
CA TYR A 108 -2.27 -14.21 -2.22
C TYR A 108 -1.93 -15.42 -1.34
N ASN A 109 -1.13 -15.20 -0.30
CA ASN A 109 -0.77 -16.25 0.65
C ASN A 109 -1.64 -16.12 1.91
N GLY A 110 -2.84 -16.73 1.89
CA GLY A 110 -3.76 -16.77 3.02
C GLY A 110 -5.16 -17.25 2.63
N ASP A 111 -5.98 -17.59 3.63
CA ASP A 111 -7.32 -18.14 3.42
C ASP A 111 -8.43 -17.07 3.39
N ASN A 112 -8.11 -15.84 3.80
CA ASN A 112 -9.05 -14.73 4.01
C ASN A 112 -9.13 -13.74 2.84
N PHE A 113 -8.67 -14.14 1.64
CA PHE A 113 -8.61 -13.25 0.47
C PHE A 113 -9.96 -12.60 0.14
N ASP A 114 -11.04 -13.38 0.18
CA ASP A 114 -12.37 -12.87 -0.18
C ASP A 114 -12.87 -11.81 0.79
N ASN A 115 -12.61 -12.00 2.09
CA ASN A 115 -12.96 -11.01 3.09
C ASN A 115 -12.18 -9.71 2.88
N LEU A 116 -10.89 -9.81 2.57
CA LEU A 116 -10.02 -8.67 2.29
C LEU A 116 -10.48 -7.89 1.06
N VAL A 117 -10.78 -8.57 -0.04
CA VAL A 117 -11.26 -7.94 -1.29
C VAL A 117 -12.63 -7.31 -1.11
N ASN A 118 -13.54 -7.95 -0.36
CA ASN A 118 -14.85 -7.40 -0.07
C ASN A 118 -14.73 -6.10 0.74
N GLN A 119 -13.92 -6.10 1.81
CA GLN A 119 -13.63 -4.89 2.60
C GLN A 119 -13.04 -3.77 1.74
N HIS A 120 -12.10 -4.12 0.87
CA HIS A 120 -11.45 -3.18 -0.06
C HIS A 120 -12.44 -2.56 -1.05
N ASN A 121 -13.27 -3.37 -1.72
CA ASN A 121 -14.25 -2.88 -2.68
C ASN A 121 -15.41 -2.11 -2.01
N ASP A 122 -15.79 -2.47 -0.79
CA ASP A 122 -16.79 -1.76 0.01
C ASP A 122 -16.31 -0.35 0.38
N PHE A 123 -15.02 -0.18 0.66
CA PHE A 123 -14.41 1.13 0.93
C PHE A 123 -14.64 2.12 -0.23
N TYR A 124 -14.48 1.67 -1.48
CA TYR A 124 -14.71 2.51 -2.67
C TYR A 124 -16.19 2.66 -3.05
N SER A 125 -17.07 1.81 -2.53
CA SER A 125 -18.51 1.91 -2.79
C SER A 125 -19.23 2.89 -1.86
N LYS A 126 -18.57 3.30 -0.76
CA LYS A 126 -19.11 4.22 0.26
C LYS A 126 -18.66 5.69 0.08
N LYS A 127 -17.71 5.96 -0.80
CA LYS A 127 -17.31 7.32 -1.23
C LYS A 127 -18.09 7.74 -2.46
#